data_AF-A0A9E5IRM2-F1
#
_entry.id   AF-A0A9E5IRM2-F1
#
_cell.length_a   1.000
_cell.length_b   1.000
_cell.length_c   1.000
_cell.angle_alpha   90.00
_cell.angle_beta   90.00
_cell.angle_gamma   90.00
#
_symmetry.space_group_name_H-M   'P 1'
#
loop_
_entity.id
_entity.type
_entity.pdbx_description
1 polymer ?
#
loop_
_entity_poly.entity_id
_entity_poly.type
_entity_poly.pdbx_seq_one_letter_code
_entity_poly.pdbx_strand_id
1 'polypeptide(L)'
;MSLSTQEFYIRQIEETEARGPFTLEELTTLAENGKADSGTLYYDAAAEEWRKINTNPALLEALFPSQKSLRAKAQENGGEITVKAMLLAAEGRPEATHHPADSDNIRARAADFGRKAAMAILFINAAAYLLPQINVVRTAQLHAIFQAPFALLGLLNLGLGACLALGAVSVYPWIRFAALLGLGFAGTLFALENQSYPLALSAANALGLYFTTSLPHMAAVRAAATLGLAGACGLAHTLFTT
;
A
#
# COMPACT_ATOMS: atom_id res chain seq x y z
N MET A 1 6.12 -46.51 -37.35
CA MET A 1 6.35 -47.37 -36.17
C MET A 1 6.48 -46.45 -34.96
N SER A 2 5.62 -46.59 -33.95
CA SER A 2 5.71 -45.72 -32.77
C SER A 2 6.95 -46.10 -31.94
N LEU A 3 7.70 -45.09 -31.49
CA LEU A 3 8.90 -45.24 -30.65
C LEU A 3 8.64 -45.92 -29.29
N SER A 4 7.37 -46.15 -28.95
CA SER A 4 6.90 -46.70 -27.67
C SER A 4 7.19 -48.18 -27.45
N THR A 5 7.47 -48.95 -28.51
CA THR A 5 7.71 -50.41 -28.42
C THR A 5 9.17 -50.79 -28.68
N GLN A 6 10.06 -49.80 -28.75
CA GLN A 6 11.47 -50.01 -29.04
C GLN A 6 12.27 -50.14 -27.74
N GLU A 7 13.07 -51.20 -27.63
CA GLU A 7 13.99 -51.44 -26.53
C GLU A 7 15.34 -50.78 -26.82
N PHE A 8 15.88 -50.06 -25.85
CA PHE A 8 17.13 -49.31 -25.95
C PHE A 8 18.19 -49.88 -25.01
N TYR A 9 19.37 -50.13 -25.54
CA TYR A 9 20.58 -50.39 -24.76
C TYR A 9 21.40 -49.12 -24.73
N ILE A 10 21.83 -48.70 -23.54
CA ILE A 10 22.64 -47.49 -23.34
C ILE A 10 23.96 -47.81 -22.65
N ARG A 11 24.99 -47.00 -22.94
CA ARG A 11 26.26 -47.00 -22.21
C ARG A 11 26.81 -45.58 -22.10
N GLN A 12 27.58 -45.31 -21.06
CA GLN A 12 28.33 -44.05 -21.01
C GLN A 12 29.55 -44.12 -21.92
N ILE A 13 30.09 -42.96 -22.29
CA ILE A 13 31.29 -42.90 -23.16
C ILE A 13 32.49 -43.59 -22.51
N GLU A 14 32.55 -43.57 -21.18
CA GLU A 14 33.64 -44.12 -20.36
C GLU A 14 33.42 -45.61 -20.03
N GLU A 15 32.21 -46.14 -20.24
CA GLU A 15 31.82 -47.50 -19.89
C GLU A 15 31.75 -48.39 -21.14
N THR A 16 32.37 -49.57 -21.08
CA THR A 16 32.29 -50.57 -22.17
C THR A 16 31.08 -51.49 -22.01
N GLU A 17 30.50 -51.56 -20.82
CA GLU A 17 29.34 -52.39 -20.51
C GLU A 17 28.03 -51.71 -20.96
N ALA A 18 27.20 -52.49 -21.66
CA ALA A 18 25.87 -52.06 -22.07
C ALA A 18 24.87 -52.29 -20.92
N ARG A 19 24.00 -51.31 -20.69
CA ARG A 19 22.89 -51.38 -19.72
C ARG A 19 21.57 -51.37 -20.49
N GLY A 20 20.65 -52.26 -20.10
CA GLY A 20 19.35 -52.41 -20.73
C GLY A 20 18.91 -53.88 -20.79
N PRO A 21 17.81 -54.19 -21.51
CA PRO A 21 17.01 -53.28 -22.33
C PRO A 21 16.18 -52.28 -21.50
N PHE A 22 16.05 -51.05 -21.97
CA PHE A 22 15.17 -50.02 -21.41
C PHE A 22 14.07 -49.64 -22.41
N THR A 23 12.87 -49.40 -21.92
CA THR A 23 11.80 -48.75 -22.70
C THR A 23 12.03 -47.24 -22.80
N LEU A 24 11.32 -46.56 -23.71
CA LEU A 24 11.41 -45.10 -23.84
C LEU A 24 11.07 -44.37 -22.52
N GLU A 25 10.07 -44.85 -21.77
CA GLU A 25 9.64 -44.25 -20.49
C GLU A 25 10.69 -44.41 -19.38
N GLU A 26 11.32 -45.59 -19.30
CA GLU A 26 12.43 -45.83 -18.36
C GLU A 26 13.65 -45.00 -18.71
N LEU A 27 13.91 -44.81 -20.01
CA LEU A 27 15.03 -44.00 -20.49
C LEU A 27 14.80 -42.50 -20.24
N THR A 28 13.57 -42.01 -20.35
CA THR A 28 13.18 -40.66 -19.88
C THR A 28 13.42 -40.50 -18.38
N THR A 29 13.02 -41.49 -17.57
CA THR A 29 13.25 -41.47 -16.13
C THR A 29 14.75 -41.45 -15.78
N LEU A 30 15.58 -42.18 -16.54
CA LEU A 30 17.04 -42.15 -16.37
C LEU A 30 17.65 -40.80 -16.78
N ALA A 31 17.10 -40.15 -17.79
CA ALA A 31 17.50 -38.82 -18.22
C ALA A 31 17.16 -37.74 -17.17
N GLU A 32 15.94 -37.77 -16.62
CA GLU A 32 15.51 -36.85 -15.55
C GLU A 32 16.34 -37.00 -14.27
N ASN A 33 16.77 -38.22 -13.95
CA ASN A 33 17.63 -38.51 -12.80
C ASN A 33 19.13 -38.25 -13.06
N GLY A 34 19.49 -37.69 -14.23
CA GLY A 34 20.88 -37.37 -14.59
C GLY A 34 21.79 -38.59 -14.81
N LYS A 35 21.21 -39.79 -14.95
CA LYS A 35 21.94 -41.05 -15.23
C LYS A 35 22.15 -41.29 -16.73
N ALA A 36 21.35 -40.62 -17.57
CA ALA A 36 21.54 -40.51 -19.00
C ALA A 36 21.56 -39.02 -19.40
N ASP A 37 22.48 -38.65 -20.27
CA ASP A 37 22.62 -37.29 -20.81
C ASP A 37 22.66 -37.33 -22.34
N SER A 38 22.54 -36.19 -23.00
CA SER A 38 22.66 -35.98 -24.44
C SER A 38 23.90 -36.65 -25.07
N GLY A 39 24.98 -36.81 -24.31
CA GLY A 39 26.21 -37.49 -24.70
C GLY A 39 26.22 -39.01 -24.53
N THR A 40 25.22 -39.61 -23.88
CA THR A 40 25.11 -41.06 -23.66
C THR A 40 24.95 -41.78 -25.00
N LEU A 41 25.57 -42.95 -25.12
CA LEU A 41 25.51 -43.78 -26.32
C LEU A 41 24.31 -44.72 -26.22
N TYR A 42 23.52 -44.80 -27.28
CA TYR A 42 22.48 -45.83 -27.46
C TYR A 42 22.89 -46.75 -28.62
N TYR A 43 22.47 -48.01 -28.55
CA TYR A 43 22.69 -48.97 -29.63
C TYR A 43 21.65 -48.79 -30.74
N ASP A 44 22.09 -48.49 -31.96
CA ASP A 44 21.24 -48.35 -33.15
C ASP A 44 21.18 -49.69 -33.89
N ALA A 45 20.10 -50.45 -33.70
CA ALA A 45 19.92 -51.77 -34.31
C ALA A 45 19.87 -51.75 -35.84
N ALA A 46 19.57 -50.62 -36.48
CA ALA A 46 19.54 -50.51 -37.94
C ALA A 46 20.94 -50.33 -38.54
N ALA A 47 21.87 -49.76 -37.78
CA ALA A 47 23.24 -49.49 -38.19
C ALA A 47 24.27 -50.41 -37.50
N GLU A 48 23.83 -51.24 -36.55
CA GLU A 48 24.66 -52.10 -35.69
C GLU A 48 25.78 -51.36 -34.94
N GLU A 49 25.58 -50.07 -34.65
CA GLU A 49 26.60 -49.18 -34.08
C GLU A 49 26.10 -48.42 -32.85
N TRP A 50 27.04 -48.03 -31.99
CA TRP A 50 26.77 -47.17 -30.84
C TRP A 50 26.78 -45.70 -31.25
N ARG A 51 25.64 -45.04 -31.14
CA ARG A 51 25.45 -43.63 -31.53
C ARG A 51 25.07 -42.79 -30.32
N LYS A 52 25.44 -41.51 -30.33
CA LYS A 52 25.09 -40.59 -29.24
C LYS A 52 23.59 -40.27 -29.33
N ILE A 53 22.93 -40.09 -28.19
CA ILE A 53 21.52 -39.66 -28.16
C ILE A 53 21.32 -38.37 -28.97
N ASN A 54 22.28 -37.43 -28.91
CA ASN A 54 22.27 -36.20 -29.72
C ASN A 54 22.32 -36.43 -31.25
N THR A 55 22.79 -37.59 -31.73
CA THR A 55 22.78 -37.87 -33.18
C THR A 55 21.42 -38.31 -33.72
N ASN A 56 20.44 -38.58 -32.84
CA ASN A 56 19.06 -38.89 -33.25
C ASN A 56 18.10 -37.81 -32.74
N PRO A 57 17.63 -36.89 -33.61
CA PRO A 57 16.81 -35.76 -33.19
C PRO A 57 15.46 -36.19 -32.61
N ALA A 58 14.89 -37.31 -33.08
CA ALA A 58 13.62 -37.82 -32.56
C ALA A 58 13.75 -38.37 -31.12
N LEU A 59 14.89 -39.01 -30.81
CA LEU A 59 15.18 -39.51 -29.46
C LEU A 59 15.57 -38.37 -28.51
N LEU A 60 16.32 -37.38 -29.01
CA LEU A 60 16.70 -36.20 -28.22
C LEU A 60 15.48 -35.35 -27.84
N GLU A 61 14.55 -35.10 -28.76
CA GLU A 61 13.34 -34.31 -28.47
C GLU A 61 12.39 -35.05 -27.51
N ALA A 62 12.33 -36.38 -27.59
CA ALA A 62 11.55 -37.19 -26.66
C ALA A 62 12.10 -37.20 -25.23
N LEU A 63 13.43 -37.20 -25.06
CA LEU A 63 14.09 -37.28 -23.76
C LEU A 63 14.40 -35.91 -23.14
N PHE A 64 14.70 -34.92 -23.97
CA PHE A 64 15.09 -33.58 -23.57
C PHE A 64 14.26 -32.55 -24.34
N PRO A 65 12.93 -32.48 -24.10
CA PRO A 65 12.09 -31.49 -24.75
C PRO A 65 12.62 -30.09 -24.42
N SER A 66 13.07 -29.36 -25.43
CA SER A 66 13.60 -28.00 -25.25
C SER A 66 12.52 -27.15 -24.58
N GLN A 67 12.79 -26.70 -23.35
CA GLN A 67 11.89 -25.76 -22.68
C GLN A 67 11.80 -24.51 -23.55
N LYS A 68 10.65 -24.35 -24.20
CA LYS A 68 10.31 -23.15 -24.96
C LYS A 68 10.42 -21.97 -24.02
N SER A 69 11.53 -21.24 -24.13
CA SER A 69 11.84 -20.11 -23.26
C SER A 69 10.70 -19.09 -23.35
N LEU A 70 9.94 -18.99 -22.27
CA LEU A 70 9.06 -17.84 -22.05
C LEU A 70 10.00 -16.64 -21.84
N ARG A 71 10.25 -15.90 -22.93
CA ARG A 71 11.00 -14.64 -22.90
C ARG A 71 10.26 -13.62 -22.04
N ALA A 72 10.50 -13.63 -20.74
CA ALA A 72 10.45 -12.40 -19.95
C ALA A 72 11.65 -11.56 -20.36
N LYS A 73 11.42 -10.38 -20.94
CA LYS A 73 12.46 -9.37 -21.18
C LYS A 73 13.06 -8.96 -19.84
N ALA A 74 14.18 -9.57 -19.45
CA ALA A 74 15.07 -9.00 -18.45
C ALA A 74 15.79 -7.82 -19.10
N GLN A 75 15.44 -6.62 -18.65
CA GLN A 75 16.16 -5.41 -19.01
C GLN A 75 17.45 -5.39 -18.19
N GLU A 76 18.58 -5.74 -18.81
CA GLU A 76 19.91 -5.55 -18.23
C GLU A 76 20.19 -4.05 -18.08
N ASN A 77 19.91 -3.50 -16.91
CA ASN A 77 20.54 -2.27 -16.46
C ASN A 77 21.72 -2.67 -15.58
N GLY A 78 22.91 -2.76 -16.18
CA GLY A 78 24.20 -2.82 -15.48
C GLY A 78 24.53 -1.49 -14.80
N GLY A 79 23.67 -1.05 -13.87
CA GLY A 79 23.92 0.08 -13.01
C GLY A 79 24.71 -0.35 -11.79
N GLU A 80 25.68 0.47 -11.38
CA GLU A 80 26.44 0.37 -10.14
C GLU A 80 25.50 0.00 -8.97
N ILE A 81 25.67 -1.21 -8.41
CA ILE A 81 24.85 -1.70 -7.30
C ILE A 81 25.18 -0.81 -6.10
N THR A 82 24.33 0.18 -5.84
CA THR A 82 24.47 1.07 -4.68
C THR A 82 24.39 0.23 -3.41
N VAL A 83 25.16 0.54 -2.37
CA VAL A 83 25.12 -0.17 -1.07
C VAL A 83 23.68 -0.34 -0.57
N LYS A 84 22.82 0.64 -0.83
CA LYS A 84 21.39 0.57 -0.56
C LYS A 84 20.67 -0.57 -1.28
N ALA A 85 20.99 -0.85 -2.54
CA ALA A 85 20.46 -1.99 -3.29
C ALA A 85 21.01 -3.33 -2.76
N MET A 86 22.27 -3.38 -2.32
CA MET A 86 22.81 -4.57 -1.63
C MET A 86 22.11 -4.82 -0.29
N LEU A 87 21.91 -3.77 0.52
CA LEU A 87 21.21 -3.86 1.79
C LEU A 87 19.74 -4.24 1.59
N LEU A 88 19.06 -3.64 0.62
CA LEU A 88 17.69 -3.99 0.27
C LEU A 88 17.59 -5.44 -0.22
N ALA A 89 18.50 -5.91 -1.06
CA ALA A 89 18.54 -7.30 -1.50
C ALA A 89 18.84 -8.27 -0.33
N ALA A 90 19.72 -7.92 0.60
CA ALA A 90 20.00 -8.69 1.81
C ALA A 90 18.81 -8.74 2.78
N GLU A 91 18.01 -7.69 2.82
CA GLU A 91 16.72 -7.64 3.53
C GLU A 91 15.58 -8.38 2.77
N GLY A 92 15.87 -9.00 1.61
CA GLY A 92 14.88 -9.70 0.79
C GLY A 92 13.98 -8.78 -0.04
N ARG A 93 14.39 -7.54 -0.31
CA ARG A 93 13.64 -6.50 -1.02
C ARG A 93 14.32 -6.09 -2.35
N PRO A 94 14.23 -6.87 -3.43
CA PRO A 94 14.69 -6.39 -4.74
C PRO A 94 13.80 -5.24 -5.23
N GLU A 95 14.40 -4.22 -5.86
CA GLU A 95 13.80 -2.90 -6.19
C GLU A 95 12.55 -2.89 -7.12
N ALA A 96 11.95 -4.03 -7.46
CA ALA A 96 10.94 -4.11 -8.51
C ALA A 96 9.64 -4.86 -8.14
N THR A 97 9.28 -4.93 -6.85
CA THR A 97 7.92 -5.40 -6.50
C THR A 97 7.25 -4.41 -5.55
N HIS A 98 6.08 -3.92 -5.96
CA HIS A 98 5.20 -3.08 -5.16
C HIS A 98 4.76 -3.89 -3.93
N HIS A 99 5.52 -3.80 -2.85
CA HIS A 99 5.28 -4.60 -1.66
C HIS A 99 4.09 -4.00 -0.89
N PRO A 100 3.20 -4.82 -0.29
CA PRO A 100 2.12 -4.32 0.57
C PRO A 100 2.62 -3.36 1.66
N ALA A 101 3.83 -3.61 2.19
CA ALA A 101 4.51 -2.76 3.17
C ALA A 101 4.72 -1.31 2.70
N ASP A 102 4.90 -1.06 1.40
CA ASP A 102 5.04 0.31 0.87
C ASP A 102 3.72 1.07 0.92
N SER A 103 2.60 0.37 0.69
CA SER A 103 1.27 0.97 0.81
C SER A 103 0.90 1.28 2.26
N ASP A 104 1.34 0.44 3.20
CA ASP A 104 1.17 0.68 4.64
C ASP A 104 2.00 1.87 5.13
N ASN A 105 3.23 2.00 4.64
CA ASN A 105 4.08 3.18 4.92
C ASN A 105 3.44 4.48 4.41
N ILE A 106 2.83 4.46 3.21
CA ILE A 106 2.14 5.64 2.65
C ILE A 106 0.89 5.98 3.47
N ARG A 107 0.11 4.97 3.88
CA ARG A 107 -1.08 5.13 4.73
C ARG A 107 -0.71 5.66 6.11
N ALA A 108 0.37 5.17 6.72
CA ALA A 108 0.87 5.66 8.00
C ALA A 108 1.28 7.14 7.92
N ARG A 109 1.97 7.54 6.86
CA ARG A 109 2.30 8.96 6.60
C ARG A 109 1.06 9.81 6.40
N ALA A 110 0.05 9.31 5.68
CA ALA A 110 -1.21 10.02 5.46
C ALA A 110 -1.96 10.22 6.77
N ALA A 111 -1.99 9.20 7.63
CA ALA A 111 -2.61 9.28 8.95
C ALA A 111 -1.89 10.27 9.87
N ASP A 112 -0.55 10.31 9.90
CA ASP A 112 0.18 11.29 10.72
C ASP A 112 -0.01 12.72 10.22
N PHE A 113 0.00 12.93 8.90
CA PHE A 113 -0.32 14.23 8.33
C PHE A 113 -1.75 14.66 8.66
N GLY A 114 -2.73 13.77 8.47
CA GLY A 114 -4.12 14.02 8.80
C GLY A 114 -4.32 14.35 10.28
N ARG A 115 -3.63 13.63 11.18
CA ARG A 115 -3.63 13.93 12.61
C ARG A 115 -3.14 15.35 12.89
N LYS A 116 -1.98 15.74 12.35
CA LYS A 116 -1.42 17.09 12.53
C LYS A 116 -2.35 18.18 11.99
N ALA A 117 -2.97 17.97 10.83
CA ALA A 117 -3.93 18.89 10.24
C ALA A 117 -5.21 19.00 11.09
N ALA A 118 -5.79 17.89 11.51
CA ALA A 118 -6.97 17.86 12.40
C ALA A 118 -6.69 18.58 13.73
N MET A 119 -5.50 18.38 14.31
CA MET A 119 -5.04 19.10 15.50
C MET A 119 -5.06 20.62 15.29
N ALA A 120 -4.47 21.09 14.18
CA ALA A 120 -4.43 22.51 13.86
C ALA A 120 -5.84 23.09 13.66
N ILE A 121 -6.71 22.40 12.92
CA ILE A 121 -8.10 22.81 12.71
C ILE A 121 -8.86 22.91 14.04
N LEU A 122 -8.72 21.92 14.93
CA LEU A 122 -9.35 21.93 16.26
C LEU A 122 -8.89 23.13 17.10
N PHE A 123 -7.60 23.46 17.10
CA PHE A 123 -7.10 24.62 17.84
C PHE A 123 -7.56 25.95 17.22
N ILE A 124 -7.62 26.05 15.90
CA ILE A 124 -8.16 27.24 15.22
C ILE A 124 -9.64 27.40 15.58
N ASN A 125 -10.44 26.33 15.52
CA ASN A 125 -11.84 26.35 15.91
C ASN A 125 -12.03 26.71 17.39
N ALA A 126 -11.20 26.16 18.28
CA ALA A 126 -11.21 26.51 19.68
C ALA A 126 -10.95 28.01 19.89
N ALA A 127 -9.94 28.56 19.23
CA ALA A 127 -9.64 29.99 19.29
C ALA A 127 -10.77 30.84 18.71
N ALA A 128 -11.30 30.46 17.54
CA ALA A 128 -12.40 31.14 16.87
C ALA A 128 -13.64 31.28 17.75
N TYR A 129 -13.99 30.23 18.49
CA TYR A 129 -15.17 30.24 19.35
C TYR A 129 -14.93 30.77 20.78
N LEU A 130 -13.72 30.59 21.34
CA LEU A 130 -13.42 31.03 22.71
C LEU A 130 -13.00 32.49 22.80
N LEU A 131 -12.22 33.01 21.85
CA LEU A 131 -11.66 34.35 21.97
C LEU A 131 -12.74 35.46 22.00
N PRO A 132 -13.81 35.42 21.18
CA PRO A 132 -14.89 36.40 21.28
C PRO A 132 -15.64 36.31 22.63
N GLN A 133 -15.63 35.13 23.25
CA GLN A 133 -16.31 34.83 24.51
C GLN A 133 -15.34 34.80 25.72
N ILE A 134 -14.14 35.39 25.59
CA ILE A 134 -13.08 35.24 26.61
C ILE A 134 -13.50 35.80 27.97
N ASN A 135 -14.34 36.83 27.99
CA ASN A 135 -14.86 37.42 29.22
C ASN A 135 -15.74 36.42 29.98
N VAL A 136 -16.61 35.69 29.27
CA VAL A 136 -17.46 34.64 29.87
C VAL A 136 -16.59 33.54 30.45
N VAL A 137 -15.61 33.05 29.69
CA VAL A 137 -14.71 31.97 30.13
C VAL A 137 -13.86 32.39 31.33
N ARG A 138 -13.36 33.64 31.35
CA ARG A 138 -12.51 34.16 32.45
C ARG A 138 -13.25 34.22 33.79
N THR A 139 -14.56 34.40 33.79
CA THR A 139 -15.34 34.41 35.05
C THR A 139 -15.33 33.05 35.77
N ALA A 140 -14.98 31.96 35.07
CA ALA A 140 -15.00 30.59 35.56
C ALA A 140 -16.36 30.16 36.18
N GLN A 141 -17.43 30.86 35.83
CA GLN A 141 -18.78 30.53 36.28
C GLN A 141 -19.40 29.53 35.31
N LEU A 142 -19.59 28.29 35.78
CA LEU A 142 -20.17 27.21 34.97
C LEU A 142 -21.51 27.63 34.33
N HIS A 143 -22.36 28.31 35.09
CA HIS A 143 -23.66 28.77 34.60
C HIS A 143 -23.54 29.72 33.39
N ALA A 144 -22.61 30.68 33.43
CA ALA A 144 -22.40 31.61 32.32
C ALA A 144 -21.85 30.92 31.07
N ILE A 145 -20.96 29.92 31.27
CA ILE A 145 -20.41 29.12 30.17
C ILE A 145 -21.52 28.29 29.49
N PHE A 146 -22.44 27.69 30.27
CA PHE A 146 -23.56 26.94 29.70
C PHE A 146 -24.54 27.79 28.89
N GLN A 147 -24.62 29.09 29.18
CA GLN A 147 -25.43 30.04 28.41
C GLN A 147 -24.72 30.54 27.13
N ALA A 148 -23.42 30.30 27.00
CA ALA A 148 -22.62 30.68 25.84
C ALA A 148 -22.31 29.44 24.97
N PRO A 149 -23.19 29.05 24.05
CA PRO A 149 -23.03 27.80 23.29
C PRO A 149 -21.76 27.77 22.43
N PHE A 150 -21.30 28.91 21.91
CA PHE A 150 -20.01 29.00 21.24
C PHE A 150 -18.84 28.71 22.19
N ALA A 151 -18.90 29.16 23.45
CA ALA A 151 -17.87 28.84 24.43
C ALA A 151 -17.80 27.32 24.70
N LEU A 152 -18.95 26.63 24.76
CA LEU A 152 -19.00 25.17 24.89
C LEU A 152 -18.36 24.46 23.69
N LEU A 153 -18.68 24.89 22.45
CA LEU A 153 -18.06 24.33 21.25
C LEU A 153 -16.56 24.59 21.23
N GLY A 154 -16.11 25.77 21.63
CA GLY A 154 -14.72 26.12 21.73
C GLY A 154 -13.95 25.25 22.74
N LEU A 155 -14.52 25.03 23.93
CA LEU A 155 -13.95 24.13 24.95
C LEU A 155 -13.92 22.68 24.48
N LEU A 156 -14.96 22.20 23.79
CA LEU A 156 -15.00 20.87 23.20
C LEU A 156 -13.87 20.68 22.18
N ASN A 157 -13.70 21.63 21.25
CA ASN A 157 -12.64 21.59 20.25
C ASN A 157 -11.25 21.65 20.91
N LEU A 158 -11.08 22.47 21.96
CA LEU A 158 -9.84 22.57 22.72
C LEU A 158 -9.49 21.25 23.40
N GLY A 159 -10.45 20.62 24.07
CA GLY A 159 -10.28 19.32 24.72
C GLY A 159 -9.91 18.21 23.74
N LEU A 160 -10.62 18.11 22.62
CA LEU A 160 -10.32 17.14 21.56
C LEU A 160 -8.96 17.40 20.91
N GLY A 161 -8.60 18.66 20.66
CA GLY A 161 -7.30 19.06 20.14
C GLY A 161 -6.16 18.69 21.09
N ALA A 162 -6.35 18.89 22.40
CA ALA A 162 -5.40 18.49 23.42
C ALA A 162 -5.24 16.96 23.50
N CYS A 163 -6.33 16.18 23.46
CA CYS A 163 -6.25 14.72 23.41
C CYS A 163 -5.47 14.24 22.18
N LEU A 164 -5.68 14.87 21.03
CA LEU A 164 -5.01 14.51 19.78
C LEU A 164 -3.52 14.91 19.77
N ALA A 165 -3.17 16.02 20.43
CA ALA A 165 -1.80 16.44 20.67
C ALA A 165 -1.05 15.44 21.56
N LEU A 166 -1.73 14.85 22.54
CA LEU A 166 -1.22 13.74 23.37
C LEU A 166 -1.14 12.39 22.62
N GLY A 167 -1.59 12.32 21.37
CA GLY A 167 -1.54 11.12 20.55
C GLY A 167 -2.74 10.17 20.72
N ALA A 168 -3.80 10.59 21.40
CA ALA A 168 -4.99 9.76 21.60
C ALA A 168 -5.83 9.66 20.32
N VAL A 169 -5.54 8.68 19.46
CA VAL A 169 -6.26 8.46 18.19
C VAL A 169 -7.69 7.91 18.41
N SER A 170 -7.97 7.35 19.58
CA SER A 170 -9.31 6.88 19.98
C SER A 170 -10.38 7.98 19.99
N VAL A 171 -9.98 9.26 19.99
CA VAL A 171 -10.91 10.40 19.97
C VAL A 171 -11.43 10.76 18.58
N TYR A 172 -10.99 10.09 17.51
CA TYR A 172 -11.41 10.40 16.13
C TYR A 172 -12.94 10.36 15.91
N PRO A 173 -13.69 9.39 16.44
CA PRO A 173 -15.16 9.42 16.35
C PRO A 173 -15.76 10.67 16.99
N TRP A 174 -15.21 11.12 18.11
CA TRP A 174 -15.65 12.34 18.80
C TRP A 174 -15.31 13.60 18.01
N ILE A 175 -14.18 13.63 17.30
CA ILE A 175 -13.82 14.74 16.41
C ILE A 175 -14.79 14.85 15.25
N ARG A 176 -15.17 13.72 14.65
CA ARG A 176 -16.16 13.69 13.57
C ARG A 176 -17.53 14.16 14.07
N PHE A 177 -17.95 13.70 15.24
CA PHE A 177 -19.15 14.18 15.89
C PHE A 177 -19.09 15.69 16.16
N ALA A 178 -17.99 16.20 16.73
CA ALA A 178 -17.80 17.62 17.00
C ALA A 178 -17.82 18.47 15.72
N ALA A 179 -17.26 17.97 14.62
CA ALA A 179 -17.31 18.63 13.31
C ALA A 179 -18.75 18.77 12.81
N LEU A 180 -19.54 17.69 12.86
CA LEU A 180 -20.94 17.69 12.46
C LEU A 180 -21.82 18.50 13.42
N LEU A 181 -21.53 18.48 14.72
CA LEU A 181 -22.21 19.29 15.73
C LEU A 181 -21.92 20.78 15.50
N GLY A 182 -20.67 21.15 15.20
CA GLY A 182 -20.28 22.52 14.87
C GLY A 182 -21.00 23.03 13.62
N LEU A 183 -21.06 22.21 12.56
CA LEU A 183 -21.85 22.54 11.37
C LEU A 183 -23.35 22.62 11.68
N GLY A 184 -23.88 21.66 12.44
CA GLY A 184 -25.29 21.61 12.79
C GLY A 184 -25.72 22.82 13.62
N PHE A 185 -24.93 23.23 14.61
CA PHE A 185 -25.23 24.38 15.45
C PHE A 185 -24.87 25.71 14.78
N ALA A 186 -23.59 25.95 14.47
CA ALA A 186 -23.15 27.22 13.92
C ALA A 186 -23.69 27.43 12.49
N GLY A 187 -23.73 26.36 11.68
CA GLY A 187 -24.29 26.44 10.32
C GLY A 187 -25.79 26.73 10.33
N THR A 188 -26.58 26.15 11.25
CA THR A 188 -28.00 26.54 11.33
C THR A 188 -28.18 27.98 11.79
N LEU A 189 -27.38 28.48 12.73
CA LEU A 189 -27.41 29.89 13.11
C LEU A 189 -27.11 30.81 11.92
N PHE A 190 -26.04 30.53 11.16
CA PHE A 190 -25.71 31.33 9.98
C PHE A 190 -26.77 31.23 8.88
N ALA A 191 -27.41 30.07 8.72
CA ALA A 191 -28.52 29.91 7.79
C ALA A 191 -29.76 30.72 8.22
N LEU A 192 -30.08 30.74 9.52
CA LEU A 192 -31.19 31.54 10.07
C LEU A 192 -30.94 33.04 9.93
N GLU A 193 -29.69 33.48 10.07
CA GLU A 193 -29.28 34.87 9.88
C GLU A 193 -29.05 35.23 8.40
N ASN A 194 -29.31 34.30 7.47
CA ASN A 194 -29.13 34.45 6.03
C ASN A 194 -27.69 34.86 5.63
N GLN A 195 -26.69 34.44 6.42
CA GLN A 195 -25.28 34.71 6.20
C GLN A 195 -24.62 33.57 5.41
N SER A 196 -24.70 33.63 4.08
CA SER A 196 -24.20 32.56 3.19
C SER A 196 -22.69 32.35 3.27
N TYR A 197 -21.92 33.40 3.53
CA TYR A 197 -20.45 33.32 3.59
C TYR A 197 -19.93 32.51 4.80
N PRO A 198 -20.25 32.86 6.07
CA PRO A 198 -19.84 32.05 7.21
C PRO A 198 -20.49 30.66 7.22
N LEU A 199 -21.69 30.51 6.64
CA LEU A 199 -22.29 29.19 6.42
C LEU A 199 -21.39 28.29 5.56
N ALA A 200 -20.95 28.78 4.40
CA ALA A 200 -20.07 28.02 3.51
C ALA A 200 -18.73 27.68 4.17
N LEU A 201 -18.15 28.61 4.94
CA LEU A 201 -16.92 28.39 5.69
C LEU A 201 -17.09 27.34 6.80
N SER A 202 -18.22 27.37 7.51
CA SER A 202 -18.55 26.36 8.53
C SER A 202 -18.69 24.97 7.92
N ALA A 203 -19.30 24.86 6.74
CA ALA A 203 -19.42 23.60 6.01
C ALA A 203 -18.06 23.09 5.53
N ALA A 204 -17.24 23.96 4.95
CA ALA A 204 -15.88 23.62 4.53
C ALA A 204 -15.01 23.13 5.70
N ASN A 205 -15.06 23.83 6.83
CA ASN A 205 -14.38 23.46 8.07
C ASN A 205 -14.81 22.06 8.55
N ALA A 206 -16.12 21.83 8.68
CA ALA A 206 -16.66 20.57 9.17
C ALA A 206 -16.34 19.39 8.24
N LEU A 207 -16.54 19.54 6.94
CA LEU A 207 -16.21 18.51 5.95
C LEU A 207 -14.71 18.22 5.93
N GLY A 208 -13.88 19.27 5.94
CA GLY A 208 -12.43 19.12 5.98
C GLY A 208 -11.97 18.36 7.22
N LEU A 209 -12.44 18.74 8.41
CA LEU A 209 -12.11 18.06 9.67
C LEU A 209 -12.59 16.60 9.68
N TYR A 210 -13.83 16.35 9.21
CA TYR A 210 -14.41 15.01 9.13
C TYR A 210 -13.60 14.08 8.22
N PHE A 211 -13.28 14.54 7.01
CA PHE A 211 -12.59 13.71 6.01
C PHE A 211 -11.09 13.55 6.30
N THR A 212 -10.45 14.54 6.93
CA THR A 212 -9.05 14.45 7.33
C THR A 212 -8.79 13.29 8.31
N THR A 213 -9.79 12.90 9.10
CA THR A 213 -9.70 11.76 10.04
C THR A 213 -10.22 10.43 9.47
N SER A 214 -10.84 10.43 8.28
CA SER A 214 -11.56 9.27 7.75
C SER A 214 -10.91 8.68 6.50
N LEU A 215 -10.22 9.49 5.71
CA LEU A 215 -9.67 9.08 4.42
C LEU A 215 -8.30 8.41 4.57
N PRO A 216 -8.06 7.25 3.93
CA PRO A 216 -6.76 6.55 4.01
C PRO A 216 -5.74 7.02 2.94
N HIS A 217 -6.16 7.85 1.98
CA HIS A 217 -5.37 8.23 0.82
C HIS A 217 -4.71 9.61 0.99
N MET A 218 -3.39 9.71 0.82
CA MET A 218 -2.62 10.94 1.05
C MET A 218 -3.16 12.16 0.28
N ALA A 219 -3.47 12.01 -1.01
CA ALA A 219 -4.01 13.10 -1.82
C ALA A 219 -5.35 13.61 -1.28
N ALA A 220 -6.23 12.69 -0.87
CA ALA A 220 -7.54 13.02 -0.35
C ALA A 220 -7.45 13.64 1.05
N VAL A 221 -6.54 13.16 1.90
CA VAL A 221 -6.25 13.78 3.21
C VAL A 221 -5.71 15.19 3.04
N ARG A 222 -4.82 15.44 2.08
CA ARG A 222 -4.30 16.79 1.81
C ARG A 222 -5.41 17.74 1.35
N ALA A 223 -6.26 17.31 0.43
CA ALA A 223 -7.39 18.11 -0.03
C ALA A 223 -8.40 18.40 1.11
N ALA A 224 -8.69 17.42 1.96
CA ALA A 224 -9.53 17.61 3.14
C ALA A 224 -8.89 18.56 4.16
N ALA A 225 -7.58 18.43 4.39
CA ALA A 225 -6.84 19.28 5.31
C ALA A 225 -6.80 20.73 4.84
N THR A 226 -6.55 20.98 3.54
CA THR A 226 -6.56 22.34 2.99
C THR A 226 -7.95 22.96 3.06
N LEU A 227 -9.00 22.19 2.73
CA LEU A 227 -10.39 22.64 2.86
C LEU A 227 -10.74 22.97 4.31
N GLY A 228 -10.38 22.10 5.25
CA GLY A 228 -10.65 22.27 6.67
C GLY A 228 -9.91 23.45 7.27
N LEU A 229 -8.62 23.61 6.97
CA LEU A 229 -7.83 24.75 7.43
C LEU A 229 -8.33 26.07 6.83
N ALA A 230 -8.63 26.11 5.54
CA ALA A 230 -9.19 27.30 4.90
C ALA A 230 -10.55 27.67 5.50
N GLY A 231 -11.43 26.69 5.71
CA GLY A 231 -12.72 26.88 6.36
C GLY A 231 -12.59 27.37 7.80
N ALA A 232 -11.71 26.77 8.59
CA ALA A 232 -11.47 27.16 9.98
C ALA A 232 -10.89 28.58 10.09
N CYS A 233 -9.86 28.90 9.30
CA CYS A 233 -9.27 30.24 9.27
C CYS A 233 -10.27 31.29 8.77
N GLY A 234 -11.03 31.00 7.72
CA GLY A 234 -12.05 31.90 7.20
C GLY A 234 -13.15 32.15 8.23
N LEU A 235 -13.62 31.10 8.90
CA LEU A 235 -14.65 31.21 9.94
C LEU A 235 -14.13 31.98 11.16
N ALA A 236 -12.89 31.75 11.56
CA ALA A 236 -12.23 32.54 12.61
C ALA A 236 -12.19 34.03 12.23
N HIS A 237 -11.81 34.33 10.99
CA HIS A 237 -11.80 35.70 10.50
C HIS A 237 -13.18 36.35 10.58
N THR A 238 -14.23 35.67 10.08
CA THR A 238 -15.59 36.23 10.13
C THR A 238 -16.05 36.51 11.55
N LEU A 239 -15.80 35.57 12.48
CA LEU A 239 -16.20 35.70 13.88
C LEU A 239 -15.42 36.78 14.66
N PHE A 240 -14.21 37.13 14.23
CA PHE A 240 -13.44 38.22 14.84
C PHE A 240 -13.81 39.60 14.30
N THR A 241 -14.44 39.64 13.12
CA THR A 241 -14.85 40.90 12.46
C THR A 241 -16.33 41.22 12.60
N THR A 242 -17.13 40.30 13.14
CA THR A 242 -18.54 40.53 13.51
C THR A 242 -18.65 41.05 14.93
#